data_AF-A0A1M6DCW2-F1
#
_entry.id   AF-A0A1M6DCW2-F1
#
_cell.length_a   1.000
_cell.length_b   1.000
_cell.length_c   1.000
_cell.angle_alpha   90.00
_cell.angle_beta   90.00
_cell.angle_gamma   90.00
#
_symmetry.space_group_name_H-M   'P 1'
#
loop_
_entity.id
_entity.type
_entity.pdbx_description
1 polymer ?
#
loop_
_entity_poly.entity_id
_entity_poly.type
_entity_poly.pdbx_seq_one_letter_code
_entity_poly.pdbx_strand_id
1 'polypeptide(L)' 'MEKLKTNVLSEISALTLEIEQDYPELLKYLDETRSTLPHGNENSSMDMKSLEDYRETLKELIQSYGKNRK' A
#
# COMPACT_ATOMS: atom_id res chain seq x y z
N MET A 1 -8.89 -19.54 -6.27
CA MET A 1 -7.66 -18.80 -5.94
C MET A 1 -7.64 -17.35 -6.47
N GLU A 2 -8.66 -16.89 -7.21
CA GLU A 2 -8.69 -15.52 -7.76
C GLU A 2 -9.19 -14.44 -6.78
N LYS A 3 -10.18 -14.75 -5.92
CA LYS A 3 -10.81 -13.78 -5.00
C LYS A 3 -9.86 -13.13 -3.99
N LEU A 4 -8.80 -13.84 -3.58
CA LEU A 4 -7.90 -13.37 -2.53
C LEU A 4 -7.03 -12.21 -3.04
N LYS A 5 -6.58 -12.27 -4.30
CA LYS A 5 -5.84 -11.17 -4.95
C LYS A 5 -6.73 -9.94 -5.13
N THR A 6 -7.98 -10.12 -5.52
CA THR A 6 -8.95 -9.01 -5.68
C THR A 6 -9.20 -8.30 -4.35
N ASN A 7 -9.34 -9.03 -3.25
CA ASN A 7 -9.54 -8.43 -1.92
C ASN A 7 -8.34 -7.57 -1.49
N VAL A 8 -7.11 -8.06 -1.70
CA VAL A 8 -5.89 -7.31 -1.35
C VAL A 8 -5.78 -6.04 -2.18
N LEU A 9 -6.05 -6.11 -3.49
CA LEU A 9 -6.04 -4.94 -4.37
C LEU A 9 -7.13 -3.92 -3.99
N SER A 10 -8.33 -4.38 -3.63
CA SER A 10 -9.40 -3.51 -3.14
C SER A 10 -9.02 -2.84 -1.82
N GLU A 11 -8.42 -3.56 -0.86
CA GLU A 11 -7.94 -2.96 0.38
C GLU A 11 -6.81 -1.95 0.12
N ILE A 12 -5.85 -2.26 -0.74
CA ILE A 12 -4.79 -1.32 -1.14
C ILE A 12 -5.41 -0.03 -1.71
N SER A 13 -6.39 -0.17 -2.59
CA SER A 13 -7.06 0.98 -3.22
C SER A 13 -7.83 1.81 -2.20
N ALA A 14 -8.52 1.16 -1.27
CA ALA A 14 -9.22 1.84 -0.18
C ALA A 14 -8.27 2.57 0.77
N LEU A 15 -7.18 1.93 1.19
CA LEU A 15 -6.14 2.53 2.04
C LEU A 15 -5.46 3.70 1.34
N THR A 16 -5.16 3.57 0.05
CA THR A 16 -4.57 4.65 -0.75
C THR A 16 -5.52 5.83 -0.84
N LEU A 17 -6.81 5.58 -1.09
CA LEU A 17 -7.83 6.63 -1.15
C LEU A 17 -8.03 7.31 0.22
N GLU A 18 -8.00 6.56 1.31
CA GLU A 18 -8.05 7.09 2.67
C GLU A 18 -6.82 7.97 2.95
N ILE A 19 -5.63 7.55 2.51
CA ILE A 19 -4.43 8.37 2.59
C ILE A 19 -4.57 9.64 1.74
N GLU A 20 -5.10 9.55 0.52
CA GLU A 20 -5.30 10.72 -0.33
C GLU A 20 -6.28 11.74 0.26
N GLN A 21 -7.34 11.28 0.93
CA GLN A 21 -8.39 12.15 1.47
C GLN A 21 -8.10 12.63 2.89
N ASP A 22 -7.64 11.74 3.77
CA ASP A 22 -7.52 11.99 5.22
C ASP A 22 -6.07 12.28 5.65
N TYR A 23 -5.08 11.74 4.92
CA TYR A 23 -3.65 11.85 5.24
C TYR A 23 -2.78 12.26 4.05
N PRO A 24 -3.03 13.40 3.38
CA PRO A 24 -2.31 13.79 2.17
C PRO A 24 -0.79 13.92 2.37
N GLU A 25 -0.33 14.07 3.61
CA GLU A 25 1.09 14.04 3.98
C GLU A 25 1.73 12.64 3.90
N LEU A 26 0.95 11.57 4.09
CA LEU A 26 1.40 10.20 3.89
C LEU A 26 1.64 9.88 2.41
N LEU A 27 1.05 10.65 1.48
CA LEU A 27 1.31 10.53 0.04
C LEU A 27 2.79 10.73 -0.31
N LYS A 28 3.50 11.59 0.43
CA LYS A 28 4.93 11.80 0.24
C LYS A 28 5.73 10.51 0.48
N TYR A 29 5.38 9.77 1.52
CA TYR A 29 6.02 8.49 1.83
C TYR A 29 5.65 7.42 0.79
N LEU A 30 4.43 7.46 0.26
CA LEU A 30 3.98 6.58 -0.83
C LEU A 30 4.78 6.77 -2.11
N ASP A 31 5.08 8.01 -2.49
CA ASP A 31 5.90 8.33 -3.67
C ASP A 31 7.35 7.87 -3.47
N GLU A 32 7.92 8.13 -2.28
CA GLU A 32 9.27 7.65 -1.92
C GLU A 32 9.34 6.11 -1.88
N THR A 33 8.27 5.45 -1.42
CA THR A 33 8.19 3.98 -1.39
C THR A 33 8.04 3.42 -2.81
N ARG A 34 7.27 4.06 -3.71
CA ARG A 34 7.21 3.65 -5.13
C ARG A 34 8.54 3.85 -5.86
N SER A 35 9.30 4.87 -5.50
CA SER A 35 10.63 5.10 -6.06
C SER A 35 11.65 4.06 -5.58
N THR A 36 11.44 3.42 -4.43
CA THR A 36 12.32 2.39 -3.86
C THR A 36 11.84 0.97 -4.15
N LEU A 37 10.54 0.79 -4.39
CA LEU A 37 10.00 -0.43 -4.95
C LEU A 37 10.45 -0.50 -6.42
N PRO A 38 11.20 -1.54 -6.82
CA PRO A 38 11.57 -1.70 -8.22
C PRO A 38 10.27 -1.75 -9.03
N HIS A 39 10.05 -0.71 -9.85
CA HIS A 39 9.03 -0.72 -10.89
C HIS A 39 9.09 -2.09 -11.57
N GLY A 40 7.94 -2.77 -11.56
CA GLY A 40 7.83 -4.21 -11.70
C GLY A 40 8.78 -4.80 -12.73
N ASN A 41 9.54 -5.82 -12.31
CA ASN A 41 10.07 -6.77 -13.26
C ASN A 41 8.88 -7.34 -14.04
N GLU A 42 8.78 -6.98 -15.32
CA GLU A 42 7.68 -7.25 -16.24
C GLU A 42 7.40 -8.75 -16.50
N ASN A 43 8.04 -9.68 -15.77
CA ASN A 43 7.91 -11.12 -16.04
C ASN A 43 8.14 -12.01 -14.81
N SER A 44 7.74 -11.59 -13.61
CA SER A 44 7.70 -12.50 -12.47
C SER A 44 6.38 -12.31 -11.75
N SER A 45 5.42 -13.17 -12.10
CA SER A 45 4.12 -13.38 -11.46
C SER A 45 3.95 -12.50 -10.22
N MET A 46 3.22 -11.37 -10.33
CA MET A 46 2.89 -10.52 -9.18
C MET A 46 2.47 -11.43 -8.02
N ASP A 47 3.45 -11.66 -7.14
CA ASP A 47 3.32 -12.68 -6.13
C ASP A 47 2.35 -12.10 -5.14
N MET A 48 1.42 -12.93 -4.71
CA MET A 48 0.42 -12.52 -3.74
C MET A 48 1.09 -11.87 -2.52
N LYS A 49 2.28 -12.36 -2.17
CA LYS A 49 3.14 -11.82 -1.14
C LYS A 49 3.52 -10.35 -1.36
N SER A 50 3.88 -9.92 -2.56
CA SER A 50 4.22 -8.52 -2.86
C SER A 50 3.02 -7.59 -2.72
N LEU A 51 1.83 -8.05 -3.09
CA LEU A 51 0.60 -7.30 -2.88
C LEU A 51 0.25 -7.19 -1.40
N GLU A 52 0.42 -8.28 -0.65
CA GLU A 52 0.17 -8.27 0.80
C GLU A 52 1.17 -7.40 1.56
N ASP A 53 2.45 -7.42 1.17
CA ASP A 53 3.51 -6.60 1.74
C ASP A 53 3.26 -5.10 1.49
N TYR A 54 2.81 -4.75 0.28
CA TYR A 54 2.39 -3.39 -0.03
C TYR A 54 1.15 -2.94 0.77
N ARG A 55 0.15 -3.81 0.93
CA ARG A 55 -1.03 -3.56 1.77
C ARG A 55 -0.61 -3.32 3.23
N GLU A 56 0.31 -4.13 3.74
CA GLU A 56 0.80 -4.04 5.11
C GLU A 56 1.55 -2.72 5.33
N THR A 57 2.43 -2.34 4.41
CA THR A 57 3.14 -1.05 4.43
C THR A 57 2.18 0.14 4.51
N LEU A 58 1.11 0.13 3.69
CA LEU A 58 0.07 1.17 3.72
C LEU A 58 -0.65 1.24 5.07
N LYS A 59 -0.99 0.07 5.63
CA LYS A 59 -1.64 -0.04 6.95
C LYS A 59 -0.72 0.46 8.06
N GLU A 60 0.57 0.12 8.02
CA GLU A 60 1.56 0.58 8.99
C GLU A 60 1.77 2.09 8.91
N LEU A 61 1.79 2.68 7.71
CA LEU A 61 1.86 4.14 7.52
C LEU A 61 0.69 4.83 8.23
N ILE A 62 -0.54 4.40 7.97
CA ILE A 62 -1.74 4.97 8.61
C ILE A 62 -1.72 4.73 10.12
N GLN A 63 -1.36 3.54 10.58
CA GLN A 63 -1.30 3.23 12.01
C GLN A 63 -0.22 4.02 12.76
N SER A 64 0.98 4.11 12.19
CA SER A 64 2.10 4.84 12.79
C SER A 64 1.77 6.33 12.87
N TYR A 65 1.11 6.86 11.84
CA TYR A 65 0.64 8.22 11.80
C TYR A 65 -0.49 8.48 12.82
N GLY A 66 -1.48 7.59 12.89
CA GLY A 66 -2.57 7.64 13.87
C GLY A 66 -2.11 7.48 15.32
N LYS A 67 -1.08 6.65 15.58
CA LYS A 67 -0.47 6.52 16.92
C LYS A 67 0.30 7.77 17.34
N ASN A 68 0.96 8.47 16.43
CA ASN A 68 1.68 9.70 16.74
C ASN A 68 0.75 10.88 17.09
N ARG A 69 -0.57 10.77 16.83
CA ARG A 69 -1.56 11.80 17.20
C ARG A 69 -2.27 11.57 18.55
N LYS A 70 -1.85 10.59 19.37
CA LYS A 70 -2.43 10.35 20.70
C LYS A 70 -1.58 10.88 21.85
#